data_AF-A0A2E8D094-F1
#
_entry.id   AF-A0A2E8D094-F1
#
_cell.length_a   1.000
_cell.length_b   1.000
_cell.length_c   1.000
_cell.angle_alpha   90.00
_cell.angle_beta   90.00
_cell.angle_gamma   90.00
#
_symmetry.space_group_name_H-M   'P 1'
#
loop_
_entity.id
_entity.type
_entity.pdbx_description
1 polymer ?
#
loop_
_entity_poly.entity_id
_entity_poly.type
_entity_poly.pdbx_seq_one_letter_code
_entity_poly.pdbx_strand_id
1 'polypeptide(L)'
;MRFPIIALVIVSVFAISSQTRLTAQIPTPPPAAPTLWSFLGIPQAAQKLNAQMFNRRGNRPGMEAKPQLLHLADPKNLESPVEAIKAAAEVKQAEDLKPQKIKAIKYLASIGCGCYDKDKKITKALIAAMTDCTEDVRLASIEAIEEAASGECCANCSQRNCCGKEVSEMLAQIAYELDESGCYLEPSERVREAATSALSVCCPNVGAPVYTEPLPVEGTLEAPSLEGVESTDESLPTPPSPENQEAFTPRETSPTAENSLRRQTSSRRTAQLLNSTTTRVQPQQASRSSTEDPQSIAMLIDPEQNIGKVRFRGNEHPIQGERLKVWSSTDYGYRLAGRLEVFAVYNQTALVRPLGNLELATLSPGTLVVRSDD
;
A
#
# COMPACT_ATOMS: atom_id res chain seq x y z
N MET A 1 -48.34 0.49 -50.26
CA MET A 1 -48.62 1.12 -48.95
C MET A 1 -47.70 0.48 -47.93
N ARG A 2 -46.67 1.20 -47.46
CA ARG A 2 -45.77 0.74 -46.39
C ARG A 2 -45.68 1.88 -45.37
N PHE A 3 -46.12 1.63 -44.15
CA PHE A 3 -46.09 2.58 -43.03
C PHE A 3 -44.72 2.57 -42.36
N PRO A 4 -44.15 3.74 -41.99
CA PRO A 4 -42.97 3.79 -41.14
C PRO A 4 -43.37 3.68 -39.66
N ILE A 5 -42.66 2.81 -38.94
CA ILE A 5 -42.75 2.67 -37.49
C ILE A 5 -41.92 3.81 -36.86
N ILE A 6 -42.62 4.75 -36.23
CA ILE A 6 -42.03 5.83 -35.44
C ILE A 6 -41.75 5.27 -34.04
N ALA A 7 -40.48 5.03 -33.73
CA ALA A 7 -40.04 4.66 -32.39
C ALA A 7 -39.89 5.93 -31.53
N LEU A 8 -40.78 6.06 -30.55
CA LEU A 8 -40.85 7.18 -29.61
C LEU A 8 -39.89 6.90 -28.45
N VAL A 9 -38.75 7.60 -28.43
CA VAL A 9 -37.75 7.53 -27.36
C VAL A 9 -38.18 8.44 -26.21
N ILE A 10 -38.62 7.84 -25.11
CA ILE A 10 -38.93 8.53 -23.86
C ILE A 10 -37.63 8.69 -23.07
N VAL A 11 -37.12 9.93 -23.01
CA VAL A 11 -35.97 10.29 -22.17
C VAL A 11 -36.49 10.63 -20.77
N SER A 12 -36.41 9.68 -19.85
CA SER A 12 -36.70 9.86 -18.43
C SER A 12 -35.49 10.43 -17.70
N VAL A 13 -35.58 11.70 -17.32
CA VAL A 13 -34.61 12.42 -16.47
C VAL A 13 -34.75 11.92 -15.03
N PHE A 14 -33.87 11.01 -14.60
CA PHE A 14 -33.74 10.61 -13.20
C PHE A 14 -32.80 11.58 -12.48
N ALA A 15 -33.36 12.42 -11.60
CA ALA A 15 -32.59 13.20 -10.64
C ALA A 15 -32.01 12.26 -9.57
N ILE A 16 -30.73 11.92 -9.69
CA ILE A 16 -30.00 11.12 -8.70
C ILE A 16 -29.67 12.02 -7.51
N SER A 17 -30.48 11.93 -6.45
CA SER A 17 -30.19 12.53 -5.16
C SER A 17 -29.16 11.69 -4.41
N SER A 18 -27.88 12.04 -4.54
CA SER A 18 -26.77 11.39 -3.82
C SER A 18 -26.88 11.66 -2.31
N GLN A 19 -27.34 10.67 -1.53
CA GLN A 19 -27.26 10.70 -0.07
C GLN A 19 -25.88 10.20 0.37
N THR A 20 -24.95 11.12 0.59
CA THR A 20 -23.71 10.84 1.35
C THR A 20 -24.06 10.37 2.75
N ARG A 21 -23.95 9.07 3.01
CA ARG A 21 -24.00 8.53 4.38
C ARG A 21 -22.62 8.66 5.02
N LEU A 22 -22.50 9.65 5.90
CA LEU A 22 -21.37 9.82 6.81
C LEU A 22 -21.32 8.62 7.77
N THR A 23 -20.31 7.76 7.60
CA THR A 23 -19.96 6.75 8.60
C THR A 23 -19.34 7.46 9.81
N ALA A 24 -20.04 7.45 10.93
CA ALA A 24 -19.56 7.99 12.19
C ALA A 24 -18.38 7.13 12.70
N GLN A 25 -17.15 7.58 12.43
CA GLN A 25 -15.97 7.08 13.13
C GLN A 25 -16.11 7.39 14.62
N ILE A 26 -15.93 6.38 15.47
CA ILE A 26 -15.77 6.60 16.91
C ILE A 26 -14.54 7.52 17.06
N PRO A 27 -14.71 8.76 17.56
CA PRO A 27 -13.62 9.71 17.61
C PRO A 27 -12.50 9.11 18.48
N THR A 28 -11.30 9.04 17.92
CA THR A 28 -10.09 8.80 18.70
C THR A 28 -10.09 9.79 19.86
N PRO A 29 -9.86 9.33 21.12
CA PRO A 29 -9.82 10.23 22.26
C PRO A 29 -8.82 11.35 21.93
N PRO A 30 -9.21 12.62 22.15
CA PRO A 30 -8.38 13.74 21.75
C PRO A 30 -7.00 13.59 22.40
N PRO A 31 -5.90 13.80 21.65
CA PRO A 31 -4.57 13.78 22.23
C PRO A 31 -4.56 14.72 23.43
N ALA A 32 -4.06 14.25 24.57
CA ALA A 32 -4.01 15.05 25.79
C ALA A 32 -3.37 16.40 25.47
N ALA A 33 -4.07 17.49 25.80
CA ALA A 33 -3.65 18.83 25.43
C ALA A 33 -2.19 19.04 25.89
N PRO A 34 -1.32 19.59 25.03
CA PRO A 34 0.06 19.84 25.40
C PRO A 34 0.06 20.71 26.65
N THR A 35 0.61 20.18 27.74
CA THR A 35 0.76 20.95 28.98
C THR A 35 1.64 22.16 28.70
N LEU A 36 1.41 23.26 29.43
CA LEU A 36 2.28 24.45 29.37
C LEU A 36 3.76 24.08 29.55
N TRP A 37 4.03 23.04 30.34
CA TRP A 37 5.38 22.49 30.56
C TRP A 37 5.98 21.83 29.32
N SER A 38 5.19 21.08 28.55
CA SER A 38 5.64 20.54 27.25
C SER A 38 5.82 21.64 26.20
N PHE A 39 5.00 22.70 26.23
CA PHE A 39 5.15 23.85 25.33
C PHE A 39 6.42 24.66 25.63
N LEU A 40 6.77 24.81 26.91
CA LEU A 40 8.00 25.49 27.35
C LEU A 40 9.26 24.62 27.23
N GLY A 41 9.18 23.39 26.71
CA GLY A 41 10.33 22.48 26.54
C GLY A 41 10.95 21.97 27.86
N ILE A 42 10.27 22.18 28.98
CA ILE A 42 10.78 21.86 30.33
C ILE A 42 11.05 20.36 30.56
N PRO A 43 10.29 19.39 30.02
CA PRO A 43 10.63 17.98 30.26
C PRO A 43 11.98 17.56 29.64
N GLN A 44 12.37 18.15 28.50
CA GLN A 44 13.67 17.86 27.87
C GLN A 44 14.83 18.51 28.65
N ALA A 45 14.62 19.72 29.17
CA ALA A 45 15.59 20.39 30.04
C ALA A 45 15.79 19.64 31.37
N ALA A 46 14.72 19.14 31.99
CA ALA A 46 14.78 18.40 33.24
C ALA A 46 15.56 17.07 33.11
N GLN A 47 15.40 16.35 32.00
CA GLN A 47 16.18 15.12 31.74
C GLN A 47 17.67 15.40 31.56
N LYS A 48 18.05 16.46 30.81
CA LYS A 48 19.46 16.88 30.67
C LYS A 48 20.07 17.30 32.01
N LEU A 49 19.34 18.09 32.80
CA LEU A 49 19.81 18.56 34.11
C LEU A 49 19.93 17.42 35.12
N ASN A 50 18.99 16.47 35.14
CA ASN A 50 19.08 15.30 35.99
C ASN A 50 20.29 14.43 35.63
N ALA A 51 20.49 14.12 34.34
CA ALA A 51 21.63 13.31 33.93
C ALA A 51 22.98 13.97 34.29
N GLN A 52 23.09 15.29 34.13
CA GLN A 52 24.28 16.05 34.53
C GLN A 52 24.44 16.17 36.06
N MET A 53 23.35 16.25 36.83
CA MET A 53 23.40 16.32 38.29
C MET A 53 23.74 14.98 38.94
N PHE A 54 23.11 13.88 38.49
CA PHE A 54 23.27 12.56 39.12
C PHE A 54 24.62 11.90 38.86
N ASN A 55 25.34 12.28 37.79
CA ASN A 55 26.71 11.81 37.55
C ASN A 55 27.75 12.97 37.45
N ARG A 56 27.51 14.09 38.12
CA ARG A 56 28.43 15.25 38.10
C ARG A 56 29.85 14.93 38.60
N ARG A 57 29.99 13.87 39.40
CA ARG A 57 31.26 13.43 40.01
C ARG A 57 31.90 12.23 39.30
N GLY A 58 31.30 11.70 38.24
CA GLY A 58 31.82 10.52 37.52
C GLY A 58 31.79 9.19 38.30
N ASN A 59 31.21 9.16 39.50
CA ASN A 59 31.22 7.97 40.37
C ASN A 59 30.21 6.89 39.97
N ARG A 60 29.41 7.10 38.92
CA ARG A 60 28.44 6.12 38.40
C ARG A 60 28.57 6.01 36.88
N PRO A 61 29.60 5.31 36.36
CA PRO A 61 29.86 5.21 34.92
C PRO A 61 28.67 4.63 34.12
N GLY A 62 27.85 3.75 34.72
CA GLY A 62 26.63 3.22 34.07
C GLY A 62 25.46 4.22 33.97
N MET A 63 25.55 5.41 34.58
CA MET A 63 24.54 6.47 34.54
C MET A 63 24.97 7.68 33.70
N GLU A 64 26.03 7.56 32.89
CA GLU A 64 26.39 8.62 31.95
C GLU A 64 25.29 8.83 30.90
N ALA A 65 25.04 10.11 30.59
CA ALA A 65 24.12 10.46 29.53
C ALA A 65 24.66 9.89 28.22
N LYS A 66 24.02 8.85 27.70
CA LYS A 66 24.31 8.37 26.35
C LYS A 66 24.12 9.55 25.40
N PRO A 67 25.03 9.76 24.43
CA PRO A 67 24.82 10.75 23.37
C PRO A 67 23.42 10.55 22.78
N GLN A 68 22.69 11.65 22.61
CA GLN A 68 21.37 11.56 21.98
C GLN A 68 21.57 11.01 20.56
N LEU A 69 20.86 9.92 20.24
CA LEU A 69 20.84 9.40 18.88
C LEU A 69 20.22 10.49 17.99
N LEU A 70 21.01 10.98 17.04
CA LEU A 70 20.54 11.93 16.04
C LEU A 70 19.51 11.24 15.14
N HIS A 71 18.56 12.00 14.61
CA HIS A 71 17.64 11.48 13.61
C HIS A 71 18.43 11.12 12.36
N LEU A 72 18.09 10.02 11.69
CA LEU A 72 18.84 9.55 10.51
C LEU A 72 18.96 10.63 9.42
N ALA A 73 17.93 11.47 9.24
CA ALA A 73 17.93 12.56 8.26
C ALA A 73 18.73 13.81 8.68
N ASP A 74 19.30 13.86 9.89
CA ASP A 74 20.06 15.04 10.35
C ASP A 74 21.30 15.25 9.45
N PRO A 75 21.58 16.49 9.00
CA PRO A 75 22.70 16.76 8.08
C PRO A 75 24.06 16.39 8.70
N LYS A 76 24.15 16.35 10.04
CA LYS A 76 25.34 15.90 10.75
C LYS A 76 25.68 14.42 10.51
N ASN A 77 24.70 13.59 10.15
CA ASN A 77 24.95 12.19 9.84
C ASN A 77 25.54 12.00 8.43
N LEU A 78 25.36 12.96 7.51
CA LEU A 78 26.02 12.97 6.21
C LEU A 78 27.55 13.15 6.34
N GLU A 79 27.96 13.89 7.37
CA GLU A 79 29.37 14.14 7.71
C GLU A 79 29.93 13.06 8.65
N SER A 80 29.17 12.01 8.97
CA SER A 80 29.63 10.98 9.87
C SER A 80 30.76 10.17 9.24
N PRO A 81 31.80 9.78 10.02
CA PRO A 81 32.91 8.99 9.52
C PRO A 81 32.55 7.52 9.25
N VAL A 82 31.33 7.09 9.60
CA VAL A 82 30.86 5.71 9.42
C VAL A 82 30.03 5.65 8.14
N GLU A 83 30.55 4.97 7.13
CA GLU A 83 29.92 4.90 5.79
C GLU A 83 28.46 4.42 5.84
N ALA A 84 28.15 3.43 6.69
CA ALA A 84 26.79 2.93 6.85
C ALA A 84 25.80 4.00 7.36
N ILE A 85 26.23 4.89 8.26
CA ILE A 85 25.38 5.97 8.79
C ILE A 85 25.18 7.05 7.73
N LYS A 86 26.24 7.38 6.99
CA LYS A 86 26.16 8.33 5.87
C LYS A 86 25.21 7.83 4.78
N ALA A 87 25.36 6.59 4.34
CA ALA A 87 24.47 5.97 3.35
C ALA A 87 23.01 5.93 3.84
N ALA A 88 22.78 5.53 5.10
CA ALA A 88 21.45 5.53 5.68
C ALA A 88 20.85 6.95 5.76
N ALA A 89 21.65 7.96 6.07
CA ALA A 89 21.22 9.35 6.11
C ALA A 89 20.86 9.88 4.71
N GLU A 90 21.66 9.57 3.69
CA GLU A 90 21.39 9.93 2.28
C GLU A 90 20.09 9.28 1.77
N VAL A 91 19.91 7.98 2.01
CA VAL A 91 18.67 7.26 1.66
C VAL A 91 17.49 7.85 2.40
N LYS A 92 17.64 8.13 3.70
CA LYS A 92 16.54 8.67 4.50
C LYS A 92 16.14 10.07 4.06
N GLN A 93 17.10 10.93 3.72
CA GLN A 93 16.81 12.25 3.15
C GLN A 93 16.09 12.14 1.81
N ALA A 94 16.50 11.20 0.94
CA ALA A 94 15.81 10.95 -0.32
C ALA A 94 14.36 10.47 -0.12
N GLU A 95 14.12 9.58 0.84
CA GLU A 95 12.78 9.12 1.23
C GLU A 95 11.93 10.25 1.82
N ASP A 96 12.48 11.07 2.70
CA ASP A 96 11.75 12.17 3.35
C ASP A 96 11.39 13.28 2.34
N LEU A 97 12.12 13.37 1.23
CA LEU A 97 11.80 14.24 0.09
C LEU A 97 10.72 13.68 -0.84
N LYS A 98 10.34 12.40 -0.71
CA LYS A 98 9.27 11.76 -1.51
C LYS A 98 7.99 12.60 -1.66
N PRO A 99 7.32 13.08 -0.58
CA PRO A 99 6.10 13.87 -0.73
C PRO A 99 6.34 15.18 -1.49
N GLN A 100 7.53 15.77 -1.35
CA GLN A 100 7.91 16.98 -2.08
C GLN A 100 8.15 16.68 -3.56
N LYS A 101 8.83 15.56 -3.88
CA LYS A 101 9.01 15.07 -5.25
C LYS A 101 7.65 14.86 -5.92
N ILE A 102 6.74 14.11 -5.29
CA ILE A 102 5.39 13.85 -5.82
C ILE A 102 4.63 15.16 -6.06
N LYS A 103 4.68 16.10 -5.11
CA LYS A 103 4.03 17.41 -5.27
C LYS A 103 4.63 18.21 -6.44
N ALA A 104 5.95 18.20 -6.59
CA ALA A 104 6.64 18.87 -7.69
C ALA A 104 6.28 18.23 -9.04
N ILE A 105 6.24 16.90 -9.12
CA ILE A 105 5.86 16.14 -10.32
C ILE A 105 4.42 16.48 -10.74
N LYS A 106 3.46 16.43 -9.81
CA LYS A 106 2.06 16.80 -10.10
C LYS A 106 1.95 18.24 -10.59
N TYR A 107 2.71 19.16 -10.00
CA TYR A 107 2.77 20.55 -10.46
C TYR A 107 3.34 20.67 -11.87
N LEU A 108 4.48 20.03 -12.16
CA LEU A 108 5.09 20.00 -13.49
C LEU A 108 4.14 19.41 -14.53
N ALA A 109 3.45 18.31 -14.20
CA ALA A 109 2.45 17.70 -15.07
C ALA A 109 1.24 18.62 -15.32
N SER A 110 0.76 19.35 -14.28
CA SER A 110 -0.33 20.32 -14.44
C SER A 110 0.01 21.50 -15.35
N ILE A 111 1.29 21.91 -15.38
CA ILE A 111 1.77 22.90 -16.35
C ILE A 111 1.79 22.29 -17.75
N GLY A 112 2.15 21.01 -17.83
CA GLY A 112 2.28 20.23 -19.06
C GLY A 112 3.58 20.53 -19.81
N CYS A 113 3.86 19.70 -20.81
CA CYS A 113 5.07 19.79 -21.65
C CYS A 113 4.90 20.74 -22.86
N GLY A 114 3.94 21.67 -22.78
CA GLY A 114 3.64 22.62 -23.85
C GLY A 114 4.48 23.89 -23.78
N CYS A 115 3.83 25.03 -23.52
CA CYS A 115 4.42 26.38 -23.61
C CYS A 115 5.71 26.60 -22.80
N TYR A 116 5.88 25.90 -21.69
CA TYR A 116 7.01 26.08 -20.76
C TYR A 116 8.17 25.11 -20.99
N ASP A 117 8.05 24.17 -21.94
CA ASP A 117 9.04 23.12 -22.15
C ASP A 117 9.92 23.32 -23.39
N LYS A 118 10.23 24.58 -23.74
CA LYS A 118 11.06 24.91 -24.90
C LYS A 118 12.45 24.24 -24.87
N ASP A 119 13.00 24.09 -23.67
CA ASP A 119 14.32 23.48 -23.44
C ASP A 119 14.23 21.98 -23.09
N LYS A 120 13.04 21.36 -23.17
CA LYS A 120 12.77 20.00 -22.67
C LYS A 120 13.15 19.79 -21.19
N LYS A 121 13.15 20.87 -20.39
CA LYS A 121 13.49 20.81 -18.96
C LYS A 121 12.43 20.06 -18.16
N ILE A 122 11.16 20.27 -18.48
CA ILE A 122 10.03 19.60 -17.83
C ILE A 122 10.02 18.13 -18.25
N THR A 123 10.14 17.85 -19.56
CA THR A 123 10.23 16.47 -20.07
C THR A 123 11.37 15.69 -19.40
N LYS A 124 12.59 16.25 -19.34
CA LYS A 124 13.72 15.59 -18.67
C LYS A 124 13.49 15.36 -17.18
N ALA A 125 12.87 16.31 -16.49
CA ALA A 125 12.54 16.17 -15.07
C ALA A 125 11.51 15.06 -14.83
N LEU A 126 10.50 14.95 -15.69
CA LEU A 126 9.50 13.88 -15.62
C LEU A 126 10.11 12.51 -15.95
N ILE A 127 10.98 12.42 -16.96
CA ILE A 127 11.72 11.18 -17.28
C ILE A 127 12.59 10.73 -16.10
N ALA A 128 13.34 11.66 -15.49
CA ALA A 128 14.14 11.35 -14.31
C ALA A 128 13.28 10.87 -13.11
N ALA A 129 12.06 11.39 -12.97
CA ALA A 129 11.13 10.98 -11.93
C ALA A 129 10.50 9.61 -12.19
N MET A 130 10.27 9.24 -13.46
CA MET A 130 9.85 7.89 -13.87
C MET A 130 10.93 6.84 -13.57
N THR A 131 12.19 7.22 -13.48
CA THR A 131 13.32 6.35 -13.10
C THR A 131 13.80 6.55 -11.66
N ASP A 132 13.01 7.20 -10.79
CA ASP A 132 13.39 7.39 -9.38
C ASP A 132 13.49 6.05 -8.65
N CYS A 133 14.40 5.92 -7.68
CA CYS A 133 14.53 4.68 -6.92
C CYS A 133 13.25 4.32 -6.13
N THR A 134 12.41 5.30 -5.81
CA THR A 134 11.19 5.11 -5.01
C THR A 134 9.99 4.77 -5.90
N GLU A 135 9.40 3.59 -5.71
CA GLU A 135 8.24 3.12 -6.49
C GLU A 135 7.10 4.14 -6.53
N ASP A 136 6.72 4.70 -5.38
CA ASP A 136 5.62 5.67 -5.30
C ASP A 136 5.90 6.98 -6.07
N VAL A 137 7.16 7.37 -6.23
CA VAL A 137 7.53 8.53 -7.05
C VAL A 137 7.43 8.18 -8.53
N ARG A 138 7.87 6.98 -8.92
CA ARG A 138 7.72 6.48 -10.30
C ARG A 138 6.24 6.38 -10.70
N LEU A 139 5.42 5.73 -9.87
CA LEU A 139 3.99 5.57 -10.08
C LEU A 139 3.29 6.92 -10.20
N ALA A 140 3.50 7.82 -9.24
CA ALA A 140 2.90 9.16 -9.27
C ALA A 140 3.35 9.99 -10.49
N SER A 141 4.53 9.73 -11.04
CA SER A 141 4.99 10.37 -12.28
C SER A 141 4.21 9.89 -13.48
N ILE A 142 3.99 8.58 -13.59
CA ILE A 142 3.24 7.97 -14.69
C ILE A 142 1.77 8.40 -14.63
N GLU A 143 1.13 8.32 -13.46
CA GLU A 143 -0.25 8.78 -13.26
C GLU A 143 -0.41 10.27 -13.61
N ALA A 144 0.56 11.10 -13.23
CA ALA A 144 0.52 12.52 -13.55
C ALA A 144 0.69 12.78 -15.06
N ILE A 145 1.50 11.98 -15.76
CA ILE A 145 1.64 12.05 -17.23
C ILE A 145 0.35 11.61 -17.90
N GLU A 146 -0.28 10.54 -17.44
CA GLU A 146 -1.57 10.05 -17.94
C GLU A 146 -2.68 11.09 -17.75
N GLU A 147 -2.76 11.72 -16.57
CA GLU A 147 -3.68 12.81 -16.27
C GLU A 147 -3.43 14.01 -17.19
N ALA A 148 -2.16 14.40 -17.38
CA ALA A 148 -1.80 15.49 -18.27
C ALA A 148 -2.12 15.17 -19.75
N ALA A 149 -1.99 13.91 -20.16
CA ALA A 149 -2.28 13.44 -21.52
C ALA A 149 -3.79 13.36 -21.82
N SER A 150 -4.61 13.05 -20.82
CA SER A 150 -6.07 12.94 -20.95
C SER A 150 -6.82 14.27 -20.89
N GLY A 151 -6.16 15.35 -20.47
CA GLY A 151 -6.73 16.70 -20.53
C GLY A 151 -7.10 17.14 -21.96
N GLU A 152 -7.89 18.22 -22.08
CA GLU A 152 -8.24 18.88 -23.37
C GLU A 152 -6.94 19.37 -24.12
N CYS A 153 -6.92 20.28 -25.14
CA CYS A 153 -5.67 20.88 -25.74
C CYS A 153 -5.30 22.32 -25.26
N CYS A 154 -4.00 22.67 -25.08
CA CYS A 154 -3.60 23.98 -24.53
C CYS A 154 -4.11 25.10 -25.43
N ALA A 155 -4.83 26.08 -24.86
CA ALA A 155 -5.42 27.16 -25.64
C ALA A 155 -4.39 27.99 -26.43
N ASN A 156 -3.14 28.06 -25.95
CA ASN A 156 -2.09 28.88 -26.57
C ASN A 156 -1.22 28.14 -27.58
N CYS A 157 -0.93 26.85 -27.37
CA CYS A 157 0.01 26.11 -28.22
C CYS A 157 -0.58 24.86 -28.88
N SER A 158 -1.85 24.51 -28.59
CA SER A 158 -2.54 23.31 -29.08
C SER A 158 -1.84 21.97 -28.80
N GLN A 159 -0.72 22.00 -28.07
CA GLN A 159 0.04 20.86 -27.58
C GLN A 159 -0.26 20.76 -26.08
N ARG A 160 -0.84 19.65 -25.62
CA ARG A 160 -1.09 19.42 -24.19
C ARG A 160 -0.50 18.13 -23.66
N ASN A 161 -0.12 17.24 -24.54
CA ASN A 161 0.36 15.96 -24.14
C ASN A 161 1.87 16.01 -23.88
N CYS A 162 2.27 15.61 -22.67
CA CYS A 162 3.65 15.20 -22.38
C CYS A 162 4.08 13.93 -23.14
N CYS A 163 3.26 13.46 -24.08
CA CYS A 163 3.47 12.29 -24.92
C CYS A 163 4.46 12.57 -26.07
N GLY A 164 5.56 13.27 -25.78
CA GLY A 164 6.67 13.35 -26.71
C GLY A 164 7.32 11.98 -26.88
N LYS A 165 8.04 11.79 -28.00
CA LYS A 165 8.73 10.54 -28.33
C LYS A 165 9.56 9.98 -27.17
N GLU A 166 10.32 10.84 -26.48
CA GLU A 166 11.17 10.46 -25.35
C GLU A 166 10.37 9.90 -24.16
N VAL A 167 9.19 10.48 -23.87
CA VAL A 167 8.33 10.01 -22.77
C VAL A 167 7.64 8.71 -23.16
N SER A 168 7.16 8.58 -24.40
CA SER A 168 6.56 7.33 -24.87
C SER A 168 7.56 6.17 -24.94
N GLU A 169 8.81 6.43 -25.31
CA GLU A 169 9.88 5.41 -25.30
C GLU A 169 10.19 4.95 -23.88
N MET A 170 10.30 5.88 -22.93
CA MET A 170 10.51 5.54 -21.52
C MET A 170 9.33 4.76 -20.93
N LEU A 171 8.09 5.16 -21.23
CA LEU A 171 6.90 4.42 -20.79
C LEU A 171 6.86 3.00 -21.39
N ALA A 172 7.25 2.83 -22.65
CA ALA A 172 7.33 1.51 -23.29
C ALA A 172 8.42 0.63 -22.66
N GLN A 173 9.57 1.22 -22.35
CA GLN A 173 10.64 0.56 -21.59
C GLN A 173 10.14 0.07 -20.23
N ILE A 174 9.49 0.94 -19.46
CA ILE A 174 8.93 0.58 -18.14
C ILE A 174 7.86 -0.50 -18.26
N ALA A 175 6.97 -0.40 -19.24
CA ALA A 175 5.86 -1.33 -19.40
C ALA A 175 6.32 -2.73 -19.82
N TYR A 176 7.26 -2.81 -20.76
CA TYR A 176 7.42 -4.00 -21.60
C TYR A 176 8.85 -4.53 -21.70
N GLU A 177 9.87 -3.77 -21.33
CA GLU A 177 11.25 -4.19 -21.53
C GLU A 177 11.70 -5.22 -20.48
N LEU A 178 12.42 -6.24 -20.98
CA LEU A 178 13.00 -7.32 -20.19
C LEU A 178 14.52 -7.18 -20.19
N ASP A 179 15.15 -7.53 -19.08
CA ASP A 179 16.60 -7.67 -19.00
C ASP A 179 17.11 -8.96 -19.69
N GLU A 180 18.42 -9.14 -19.71
CA GLU A 180 19.07 -10.33 -20.29
C GLU A 180 18.67 -11.64 -19.58
N SER A 181 18.17 -11.55 -18.35
CA SER A 181 17.67 -12.70 -17.57
C SER A 181 16.21 -13.05 -17.87
N GLY A 182 15.53 -12.25 -18.70
CA GLY A 182 14.10 -12.37 -18.98
C GLY A 182 13.20 -11.81 -17.87
N CYS A 183 13.75 -11.06 -16.91
CA CYS A 183 12.99 -10.35 -15.89
C CYS A 183 12.63 -8.94 -16.36
N TYR A 184 11.48 -8.40 -15.94
CA TYR A 184 11.11 -7.02 -16.28
C TYR A 184 12.09 -6.01 -15.69
N LEU A 185 12.48 -5.00 -16.47
CA LEU A 185 13.32 -3.90 -15.99
C LEU A 185 12.66 -3.12 -14.84
N GLU A 186 11.35 -2.88 -14.93
CA GLU A 186 10.57 -2.34 -13.82
C GLU A 186 10.05 -3.49 -12.93
N PRO A 187 10.52 -3.59 -11.67
CA PRO A 187 10.13 -4.69 -10.78
C PRO A 187 8.66 -4.61 -10.33
N SER A 188 8.08 -3.41 -10.17
CA SER A 188 6.70 -3.26 -9.69
C SER A 188 5.67 -3.45 -10.80
N GLU A 189 4.82 -4.47 -10.66
CA GLU A 189 3.69 -4.72 -11.57
C GLU A 189 2.74 -3.53 -11.67
N ARG A 190 2.45 -2.86 -10.55
CA ARG A 190 1.58 -1.66 -10.52
C ARG A 190 2.15 -0.53 -11.40
N VAL A 191 3.46 -0.33 -11.37
CA VAL A 191 4.12 0.71 -12.18
C VAL A 191 4.06 0.33 -13.67
N ARG A 192 4.22 -0.96 -14.02
CA ARG A 192 4.09 -1.44 -15.40
C ARG A 192 2.67 -1.30 -15.97
N GLU A 193 1.66 -1.64 -15.17
CA GLU A 193 0.26 -1.48 -15.56
C GLU A 193 -0.10 -0.01 -15.78
N ALA A 194 0.32 0.88 -14.87
CA ALA A 194 0.14 2.32 -15.03
C ALA A 194 0.85 2.84 -16.29
N ALA A 195 2.07 2.36 -16.59
CA ALA A 195 2.78 2.75 -17.80
C ALA A 195 2.04 2.30 -19.07
N THR A 196 1.46 1.09 -19.06
CA THR A 196 0.62 0.58 -20.15
C THR A 196 -0.63 1.44 -20.34
N SER A 197 -1.29 1.83 -19.24
CA SER A 197 -2.44 2.75 -19.28
C SER A 197 -2.04 4.10 -19.88
N ALA A 198 -0.98 4.72 -19.38
CA ALA A 198 -0.45 5.99 -19.88
C ALA A 198 -0.07 5.95 -21.37
N LEU A 199 0.53 4.85 -21.85
CA LEU A 199 0.84 4.66 -23.27
C LEU A 199 -0.42 4.65 -24.15
N SER A 200 -1.50 4.00 -23.68
CA SER A 200 -2.76 3.93 -24.42
C SER A 200 -3.40 5.31 -24.61
N VAL A 201 -3.28 6.17 -23.60
CA VAL A 201 -3.73 7.57 -23.65
C VAL A 201 -2.82 8.41 -24.54
N CYS A 202 -1.51 8.21 -24.43
CA CYS A 202 -0.53 8.96 -25.21
C CYS A 202 -0.55 8.64 -26.71
N CYS A 203 -0.84 7.39 -27.07
CA CYS A 203 -0.70 6.86 -28.41
C CYS A 203 -1.93 6.01 -28.81
N PRO A 204 -3.11 6.60 -29.04
CA PRO A 204 -4.35 5.86 -29.26
C PRO A 204 -4.36 4.98 -30.53
N ASN A 205 -3.39 5.16 -31.44
CA ASN A 205 -3.26 4.40 -32.68
C ASN A 205 -2.06 3.44 -32.72
N VAL A 206 -1.22 3.44 -31.69
CA VAL A 206 -0.14 2.45 -31.57
C VAL A 206 -0.81 1.24 -30.93
N GLY A 207 -1.30 0.32 -31.78
CA GLY A 207 -1.83 -0.95 -31.31
C GLY A 207 -0.82 -1.59 -30.34
N ALA A 208 -1.31 -2.29 -29.32
CA ALA A 208 -0.47 -2.98 -28.35
C ALA A 208 0.67 -3.68 -29.12
N PRO A 209 1.95 -3.47 -28.74
CA PRO A 209 3.04 -4.11 -29.43
C PRO A 209 2.69 -5.58 -29.50
N VAL A 210 2.61 -6.11 -30.71
CA VAL A 210 2.33 -7.53 -30.90
C VAL A 210 3.55 -8.22 -30.31
N TYR A 211 3.42 -8.64 -29.06
CA TYR A 211 4.34 -9.55 -28.43
C TYR A 211 4.36 -10.75 -29.32
N THR A 212 5.41 -10.82 -30.15
CA THR A 212 5.73 -12.05 -30.84
C THR A 212 6.28 -12.89 -29.71
N GLU A 213 5.40 -13.63 -29.04
CA GLU A 213 5.76 -14.63 -28.05
C GLU A 213 6.96 -15.35 -28.64
N PRO A 214 8.15 -15.27 -28.03
CA PRO A 214 9.37 -15.79 -28.63
C PRO A 214 9.05 -17.25 -28.93
N LEU A 215 8.98 -17.57 -30.22
CA LEU A 215 8.66 -18.92 -30.66
C LEU A 215 9.57 -19.83 -29.84
N PRO A 216 9.01 -20.85 -29.15
CA PRO A 216 9.81 -21.74 -28.33
C PRO A 216 10.97 -22.18 -29.20
N VAL A 217 12.18 -21.73 -28.83
CA VAL A 217 13.38 -22.04 -29.57
C VAL A 217 13.45 -23.55 -29.53
N GLU A 218 13.03 -24.21 -30.61
CA GLU A 218 13.11 -25.65 -30.74
C GLU A 218 14.57 -25.99 -30.51
N GLY A 219 14.82 -26.61 -29.35
CA GLY A 219 16.14 -26.97 -28.89
C GLY A 219 16.77 -27.90 -29.91
N THR A 220 17.53 -27.34 -30.84
CA THR A 220 18.58 -28.07 -31.52
C THR A 220 19.65 -28.27 -30.46
N LEU A 221 19.62 -29.44 -29.82
CA LEU A 221 20.69 -29.96 -28.98
C LEU A 221 21.94 -30.15 -29.85
N GLU A 222 22.61 -29.06 -30.25
CA GLU A 222 24.00 -29.15 -30.67
C GLU A 222 24.84 -29.25 -29.40
N ALA A 223 25.24 -30.48 -29.10
CA ALA A 223 26.24 -30.77 -28.10
C ALA A 223 27.49 -29.92 -28.38
N PRO A 224 28.01 -29.15 -27.41
CA PRO A 224 29.29 -28.49 -27.59
C PRO A 224 30.38 -29.56 -27.70
N SER A 225 30.99 -29.63 -28.88
CA SER A 225 32.25 -30.34 -29.11
C SER A 225 33.32 -29.71 -28.21
N LEU A 226 33.78 -30.49 -27.24
CA LEU A 226 34.98 -30.21 -26.45
C LEU A 226 36.21 -30.36 -27.36
N GLU A 227 36.66 -29.28 -28.00
CA GLU A 227 38.02 -29.20 -28.53
C GLU A 227 38.70 -27.93 -28.03
N GLY A 228 39.95 -28.13 -27.62
CA GLY A 228 40.64 -27.32 -26.61
C GLY A 228 40.96 -25.90 -27.03
N VAL A 229 40.91 -25.01 -26.04
CA VAL A 229 41.60 -23.73 -26.09
C VAL A 229 42.63 -23.70 -24.96
N GLU A 230 43.86 -23.57 -25.42
CA GLU A 230 45.13 -23.55 -24.73
C GLU A 230 45.19 -22.38 -23.72
N SER A 231 45.53 -22.73 -22.49
CA SER A 231 45.77 -21.83 -21.36
C SER A 231 46.95 -20.91 -21.66
N THR A 232 46.70 -19.62 -21.88
CA THR A 232 47.74 -18.59 -21.74
C THR A 232 47.51 -17.85 -20.44
N ASP A 233 48.42 -18.10 -19.50
CA ASP A 233 48.51 -17.57 -18.15
C ASP A 233 48.92 -16.09 -18.23
N GLU A 234 47.99 -15.16 -17.98
CA GLU A 234 48.31 -13.75 -17.74
C GLU A 234 47.74 -13.34 -16.38
N SER A 235 48.63 -13.44 -15.40
CA SER A 235 48.43 -13.05 -14.00
C SER A 235 48.12 -11.56 -13.87
N LEU A 236 46.91 -11.23 -13.38
CA LEU A 236 46.58 -9.93 -12.83
C LEU A 236 46.52 -9.99 -11.29
N PRO A 237 47.04 -8.97 -10.59
CA PRO A 237 47.30 -9.00 -9.16
C PRO A 237 46.03 -8.92 -8.30
N THR A 238 46.02 -9.78 -7.29
CA THR A 238 45.03 -9.85 -6.21
C THR A 238 44.94 -8.51 -5.45
N PRO A 239 43.74 -7.94 -5.22
CA PRO A 239 43.58 -6.82 -4.31
C PRO A 239 43.85 -7.26 -2.85
N PRO A 240 44.46 -6.41 -2.01
CA PRO A 240 44.77 -6.76 -0.63
C PRO A 240 43.49 -6.98 0.18
N SER A 241 43.43 -8.17 0.77
CA SER A 241 42.48 -8.59 1.80
C SER A 241 42.52 -7.64 3.00
N PRO A 242 41.39 -7.09 3.48
CA PRO A 242 41.36 -6.38 4.75
C PRO A 242 41.50 -7.38 5.91
N GLU A 243 42.73 -7.46 6.39
CA GLU A 243 43.16 -8.07 7.63
C GLU A 243 42.67 -7.25 8.84
N ASN A 244 42.19 -7.95 9.86
CA ASN A 244 41.86 -7.46 11.22
C ASN A 244 40.69 -6.51 11.42
N GLN A 245 39.49 -7.09 11.60
CA GLN A 245 38.56 -6.61 12.63
C GLN A 245 38.34 -7.71 13.65
N GLU A 246 38.93 -7.52 14.82
CA GLU A 246 38.73 -8.35 16.00
C GLU A 246 37.25 -8.38 16.38
N ALA A 247 36.72 -9.59 16.48
CA ALA A 247 35.39 -9.87 16.99
C ALA A 247 35.30 -9.49 18.48
N PHE A 248 34.82 -8.28 18.78
CA PHE A 248 34.32 -7.97 20.11
C PHE A 248 32.95 -8.65 20.29
N THR A 249 32.95 -9.78 21.00
CA THR A 249 31.75 -10.39 21.56
C THR A 249 31.42 -9.71 22.89
N PRO A 250 30.25 -9.06 23.06
CA PRO A 250 29.74 -8.75 24.38
C PRO A 250 29.17 -10.04 24.98
N ARG A 251 29.89 -10.58 25.95
CA ARG A 251 29.49 -11.68 26.83
C ARG A 251 28.26 -11.24 27.63
N GLU A 252 27.07 -11.67 27.21
CA GLU A 252 25.82 -11.47 27.93
C GLU A 252 25.73 -12.48 29.09
N THR A 253 26.27 -12.11 30.26
CA THR A 253 25.99 -12.82 31.51
C THR A 253 24.65 -12.34 32.06
N SER A 254 23.60 -13.13 31.84
CA SER A 254 22.37 -13.09 32.63
C SER A 254 22.56 -13.84 33.94
N PRO A 255 22.13 -13.28 35.08
CA PRO A 255 21.64 -14.08 36.18
C PRO A 255 20.13 -13.87 36.39
N THR A 256 19.45 -15.00 36.35
CA THR A 256 18.12 -15.31 36.83
C THR A 256 17.95 -15.02 38.32
N ALA A 257 16.83 -14.40 38.71
CA ALA A 257 16.03 -14.66 39.94
C ALA A 257 14.98 -13.54 40.07
N GLU A 258 13.69 -13.81 39.89
CA GLU A 258 12.77 -14.19 40.98
C GLU A 258 12.96 -13.35 42.26
N ASN A 259 12.04 -12.44 42.57
CA ASN A 259 11.01 -12.67 43.60
C ASN A 259 10.18 -11.41 43.92
N SER A 260 8.98 -11.67 44.47
CA SER A 260 8.18 -10.81 45.36
C SER A 260 7.08 -9.93 44.76
N LEU A 261 5.93 -10.59 44.55
CA LEU A 261 4.67 -10.19 45.18
C LEU A 261 4.86 -9.64 46.62
N ARG A 262 4.38 -8.42 46.93
CA ARG A 262 3.41 -8.15 48.02
C ARG A 262 3.22 -6.65 48.34
N ARG A 263 1.92 -6.31 48.44
CA ARG A 263 1.25 -5.42 49.42
C ARG A 263 1.30 -3.90 49.18
N GLN A 264 0.14 -3.31 48.85
CA GLN A 264 -0.84 -2.67 49.77
C GLN A 264 -0.33 -1.29 50.22
N THR A 265 -1.06 -0.18 50.26
CA THR A 265 -2.49 0.12 50.42
C THR A 265 -2.64 1.65 50.40
N SER A 266 -3.82 2.15 50.02
CA SER A 266 -4.57 3.31 50.57
C SER A 266 -5.28 4.07 49.42
N SER A 267 -6.60 3.97 49.28
CA SER A 267 -7.70 4.52 50.10
C SER A 267 -8.08 5.95 49.73
N ARG A 268 -9.21 6.09 49.02
CA ARG A 268 -10.27 7.12 49.16
C ARG A 268 -11.39 6.77 48.17
N ARG A 269 -12.45 6.06 48.59
CA ARG A 269 -13.76 6.60 49.01
C ARG A 269 -14.22 7.79 48.16
N THR A 270 -15.28 7.61 47.37
CA THR A 270 -16.55 8.35 47.53
C THR A 270 -17.68 7.50 46.93
N ALA A 271 -18.72 7.30 47.71
CA ALA A 271 -19.93 6.57 47.35
C ALA A 271 -20.88 7.45 46.54
N GLN A 272 -21.70 6.84 45.68
CA GLN A 272 -23.11 7.22 45.57
C GLN A 272 -23.93 6.09 44.95
N LEU A 273 -24.87 5.62 45.76
CA LEU A 273 -26.02 4.80 45.40
C LEU A 273 -26.90 5.54 44.39
N LEU A 274 -27.57 4.81 43.51
CA LEU A 274 -29.04 4.85 43.40
C LEU A 274 -29.54 3.65 42.57
N ASN A 275 -30.51 2.96 43.17
CA ASN A 275 -31.26 1.84 42.63
C ASN A 275 -32.16 2.26 41.47
N SER A 276 -32.43 1.34 40.55
CA SER A 276 -33.75 1.24 39.90
C SER A 276 -33.99 -0.17 39.36
N THR A 277 -34.86 -0.87 40.06
CA THR A 277 -35.50 -2.13 39.70
C THR A 277 -36.49 -1.88 38.57
N THR A 278 -36.45 -2.63 37.46
CA THR A 278 -37.59 -2.77 36.55
C THR A 278 -37.64 -4.19 36.01
N THR A 279 -38.66 -4.90 36.45
CA THR A 279 -39.13 -6.20 35.96
C THR A 279 -39.99 -5.99 34.71
N ARG A 280 -39.66 -6.56 33.54
CA ARG A 280 -40.69 -6.99 32.57
C ARG A 280 -40.19 -7.87 31.40
N VAL A 281 -40.79 -9.06 31.35
CA VAL A 281 -41.19 -9.90 30.19
C VAL A 281 -40.11 -10.42 29.23
N GLN A 282 -39.85 -11.72 29.40
CA GLN A 282 -39.08 -12.61 28.54
C GLN A 282 -40.01 -13.17 27.44
N PRO A 283 -39.75 -12.94 26.14
CA PRO A 283 -40.37 -13.71 25.08
C PRO A 283 -39.65 -15.04 24.92
N GLN A 284 -40.44 -16.09 24.73
CA GLN A 284 -40.05 -17.48 24.54
C GLN A 284 -39.01 -17.62 23.42
N GLN A 285 -37.84 -18.19 23.78
CA GLN A 285 -36.82 -18.60 22.82
C GLN A 285 -37.32 -19.84 22.08
N ALA A 286 -37.51 -19.70 20.77
CA ALA A 286 -37.63 -20.82 19.86
C ALA A 286 -36.34 -21.66 19.92
N SER A 287 -36.52 -22.96 20.06
CA SER A 287 -35.49 -24.00 20.11
C SER A 287 -34.54 -23.91 18.90
N ARG A 288 -33.29 -23.54 19.16
CA ARG A 288 -32.17 -23.61 18.21
C ARG A 288 -31.73 -25.06 18.07
N SER A 289 -32.06 -25.69 16.94
CA SER A 289 -31.42 -26.91 16.46
C SER A 289 -30.18 -26.56 15.62
N SER A 290 -29.12 -27.34 15.77
CA SER A 290 -27.89 -27.38 14.96
C SER A 290 -26.87 -26.26 15.21
N THR A 291 -25.81 -26.63 15.94
CA THR A 291 -24.49 -25.98 15.98
C THR A 291 -23.80 -26.15 14.62
N GLU A 292 -24.15 -25.32 13.66
CA GLU A 292 -23.26 -25.01 12.54
C GLU A 292 -22.34 -23.88 13.01
N ASP A 293 -21.07 -24.19 13.22
CA ASP A 293 -20.06 -23.15 13.44
C ASP A 293 -20.07 -22.24 12.20
N PRO A 294 -20.42 -20.95 12.33
CA PRO A 294 -20.47 -20.07 11.18
C PRO A 294 -19.05 -19.94 10.64
N GLN A 295 -18.80 -20.61 9.52
CA GLN A 295 -17.59 -20.45 8.74
C GLN A 295 -17.55 -18.99 8.30
N SER A 296 -16.83 -18.16 9.05
CA SER A 296 -16.82 -16.71 8.84
C SER A 296 -15.85 -16.40 7.71
N ILE A 297 -16.42 -16.16 6.54
CA ILE A 297 -15.71 -15.78 5.34
C ILE A 297 -15.67 -14.24 5.29
N ALA A 298 -14.47 -13.66 5.19
CA ALA A 298 -14.32 -12.20 5.15
C ALA A 298 -14.60 -11.68 3.73
N MET A 299 -15.39 -10.60 3.61
CA MET A 299 -15.78 -10.02 2.33
C MET A 299 -15.26 -8.58 2.20
N LEU A 300 -14.51 -8.32 1.14
CA LEU A 300 -14.18 -6.97 0.66
C LEU A 300 -15.12 -6.68 -0.52
N ILE A 301 -15.71 -5.50 -0.57
CA ILE A 301 -16.72 -5.16 -1.58
C ILE A 301 -16.20 -4.02 -2.44
N ASP A 302 -16.24 -4.21 -3.75
CA ASP A 302 -16.09 -3.14 -4.73
C ASP A 302 -17.49 -2.75 -5.24
N PRO A 303 -18.07 -1.66 -4.72
CA PRO A 303 -19.41 -1.24 -5.10
C PRO A 303 -19.49 -0.73 -6.54
N GLU A 304 -18.39 -0.28 -7.15
CA GLU A 304 -18.40 0.28 -8.50
C GLU A 304 -18.55 -0.82 -9.54
N GLN A 305 -17.89 -1.96 -9.32
CA GLN A 305 -17.94 -3.11 -10.22
C GLN A 305 -19.05 -4.09 -9.88
N ASN A 306 -19.76 -3.89 -8.76
CA ASN A 306 -20.72 -4.85 -8.21
C ASN A 306 -20.11 -6.25 -8.01
N ILE A 307 -18.85 -6.28 -7.56
CA ILE A 307 -18.07 -7.49 -7.31
C ILE A 307 -17.63 -7.50 -5.85
N GLY A 308 -17.71 -8.67 -5.22
CA GLY A 308 -17.11 -8.93 -3.91
C GLY A 308 -15.86 -9.79 -4.04
N LYS A 309 -14.89 -9.59 -3.16
CA LYS A 309 -13.78 -10.51 -2.91
C LYS A 309 -13.99 -11.17 -1.56
N VAL A 310 -14.00 -12.50 -1.56
CA VAL A 310 -14.38 -13.33 -0.43
C VAL A 310 -13.20 -14.22 -0.05
N ARG A 311 -12.78 -14.22 1.23
CA ARG A 311 -11.63 -15.00 1.74
C ARG A 311 -12.08 -16.14 2.64
N PHE A 312 -11.80 -17.37 2.21
CA PHE A 312 -12.14 -18.61 2.91
C PHE A 312 -11.13 -18.88 4.02
N ARG A 313 -11.59 -19.46 5.14
CA ARG A 313 -10.72 -19.84 6.26
C ARG A 313 -10.26 -21.29 6.11
N GLY A 314 -9.03 -21.58 6.52
CA GLY A 314 -8.46 -22.94 6.52
C GLY A 314 -8.06 -23.41 5.12
N ASN A 315 -8.12 -24.74 4.92
CA ASN A 315 -7.75 -25.40 3.66
C ASN A 315 -8.93 -25.53 2.70
N GLU A 316 -9.96 -24.71 2.86
CA GLU A 316 -11.12 -24.74 2.00
C GLU A 316 -10.84 -24.00 0.70
N HIS A 317 -11.19 -24.66 -0.41
CA HIS A 317 -11.04 -24.11 -1.74
C HIS A 317 -12.45 -23.85 -2.28
N PRO A 318 -12.77 -22.61 -2.71
CA PRO A 318 -14.04 -22.33 -3.35
C PRO A 318 -14.10 -22.96 -4.74
N ILE A 319 -15.29 -23.31 -5.19
CA ILE A 319 -15.52 -23.86 -6.53
C ILE A 319 -16.20 -22.78 -7.39
N GLN A 320 -15.79 -22.66 -8.66
CA GLN A 320 -16.47 -21.74 -9.58
C GLN A 320 -17.92 -22.20 -9.81
N GLY A 321 -18.86 -21.25 -9.74
CA GLY A 321 -20.31 -21.50 -9.78
C GLY A 321 -20.93 -21.80 -8.41
N GLU A 322 -20.12 -21.91 -7.35
CA GLU A 322 -20.62 -22.16 -6.00
C GLU A 322 -21.48 -20.99 -5.50
N ARG A 323 -22.60 -21.31 -4.84
CA ARG A 323 -23.53 -20.32 -4.29
C ARG A 323 -23.30 -20.11 -2.81
N LEU A 324 -23.20 -18.86 -2.39
CA LEU A 324 -23.01 -18.47 -1.00
C LEU A 324 -24.23 -17.72 -0.49
N LYS A 325 -24.62 -17.96 0.77
CA LYS A 325 -25.67 -17.24 1.50
C LYS A 325 -25.02 -16.09 2.28
N VAL A 326 -25.58 -14.89 2.15
CA VAL A 326 -25.08 -13.67 2.81
C VAL A 326 -26.02 -13.29 3.93
N TRP A 327 -25.50 -13.18 5.14
CA TRP A 327 -26.21 -12.83 6.35
C TRP A 327 -25.74 -11.47 6.86
N SER A 328 -26.65 -10.50 6.89
CA SER A 328 -26.39 -9.19 7.45
C SER A 328 -26.72 -9.17 8.95
N SER A 329 -25.89 -8.51 9.73
CA SER A 329 -26.10 -8.32 11.15
C SER A 329 -27.16 -7.23 11.39
N THR A 330 -28.13 -7.52 12.26
CA THR A 330 -29.19 -6.62 12.69
C THR A 330 -29.23 -6.59 14.22
N ASP A 331 -29.91 -5.61 14.81
CA ASP A 331 -30.07 -5.50 16.27
C ASP A 331 -30.70 -6.76 16.91
N TYR A 332 -31.40 -7.57 16.10
CA TYR A 332 -32.08 -8.80 16.53
C TYR A 332 -31.35 -10.09 16.11
N GLY A 333 -30.10 -9.98 15.64
CA GLY A 333 -29.30 -11.12 15.15
C GLY A 333 -29.04 -11.05 13.65
N TYR A 334 -28.85 -12.19 12.99
CA TYR A 334 -28.52 -12.23 11.57
C TYR A 334 -29.76 -12.45 10.71
N ARG A 335 -29.88 -11.69 9.62
CA ARG A 335 -30.93 -11.87 8.61
C ARG A 335 -30.29 -12.17 7.26
N LEU A 336 -30.86 -13.12 6.53
CA LEU A 336 -30.44 -13.43 5.16
C LEU A 336 -30.65 -12.18 4.28
N ALA A 337 -29.56 -11.60 3.81
CA ALA A 337 -29.54 -10.44 2.93
C ALA A 337 -29.72 -10.86 1.47
N GLY A 338 -29.10 -11.97 1.05
CA GLY A 338 -29.20 -12.47 -0.32
C GLY A 338 -28.25 -13.63 -0.59
N ARG A 339 -27.95 -13.84 -1.87
CA ARG A 339 -27.05 -14.89 -2.35
C ARG A 339 -25.98 -14.32 -3.27
N LEU A 340 -24.82 -14.98 -3.29
CA LEU A 340 -23.70 -14.67 -4.17
C LEU A 340 -23.35 -15.90 -4.99
N GLU A 341 -22.73 -15.69 -6.14
CA GLU A 341 -22.14 -16.73 -6.98
C GLU A 341 -20.64 -16.48 -7.13
N VAL A 342 -19.83 -17.51 -6.89
CA VAL A 342 -18.39 -17.50 -7.15
C VAL A 342 -18.16 -17.57 -8.66
N PHE A 343 -17.53 -16.56 -9.26
CA PHE A 343 -17.25 -16.58 -10.71
C PHE A 343 -15.76 -16.69 -11.03
N ALA A 344 -14.86 -16.38 -10.10
CA ALA A 344 -13.43 -16.61 -10.23
C ALA A 344 -12.81 -17.06 -8.89
N VAL A 345 -11.86 -17.98 -8.95
CA VAL A 345 -11.23 -18.61 -7.79
C VAL A 345 -9.73 -18.35 -7.81
N TYR A 346 -9.18 -18.02 -6.66
CA TYR A 346 -7.76 -17.79 -6.38
C TYR A 346 -7.36 -18.54 -5.11
N ASN A 347 -6.08 -18.51 -4.74
CA ASN A 347 -5.61 -19.17 -3.52
C ASN A 347 -6.31 -18.59 -2.28
N GLN A 348 -7.17 -19.40 -1.63
CA GLN A 348 -8.02 -19.06 -0.47
C GLN A 348 -8.96 -17.85 -0.65
N THR A 349 -9.10 -17.31 -1.87
CA THR A 349 -9.96 -16.18 -2.15
C THR A 349 -10.79 -16.43 -3.41
N ALA A 350 -11.97 -15.85 -3.47
CA ALA A 350 -12.82 -15.90 -4.66
C ALA A 350 -13.38 -14.52 -4.97
N LEU A 351 -13.59 -14.25 -6.25
CA LEU A 351 -14.45 -13.15 -6.67
C LEU A 351 -15.87 -13.68 -6.83
N VAL A 352 -16.80 -12.90 -6.30
CA VAL A 352 -18.21 -13.22 -6.24
C VAL A 352 -19.04 -12.09 -6.80
N ARG A 353 -20.20 -12.43 -7.35
CA ARG A 353 -21.20 -11.47 -7.83
C ARG A 353 -22.55 -11.75 -7.17
N PRO A 354 -23.42 -10.74 -6.98
CA PRO A 354 -24.74 -10.94 -6.41
C PRO A 354 -25.65 -11.75 -7.34
N LEU A 355 -26.45 -12.63 -6.74
CA LEU A 355 -27.56 -13.31 -7.41
C LEU A 355 -28.89 -12.65 -7.02
N GLY A 356 -29.67 -12.25 -8.02
CA GLY A 356 -30.95 -11.57 -7.83
C GLY A 356 -30.78 -10.11 -7.43
N ASN A 357 -31.62 -9.63 -6.50
CA ASN A 357 -31.70 -8.22 -6.12
C ASN A 357 -30.79 -7.84 -4.93
N LEU A 358 -29.69 -8.58 -4.72
CA LEU A 358 -28.75 -8.27 -3.64
C LEU A 358 -27.87 -7.08 -4.05
N GLU A 359 -28.07 -5.94 -3.39
CA GLU A 359 -27.20 -4.77 -3.56
C GLU A 359 -25.97 -4.89 -2.66
N LEU A 360 -24.80 -5.16 -3.23
CA LEU A 360 -23.56 -5.31 -2.46
C LEU A 360 -23.22 -4.06 -1.62
N ALA A 361 -23.59 -2.87 -2.10
CA ALA A 361 -23.40 -1.60 -1.40
C ALA A 361 -24.14 -1.52 -0.05
N THR A 362 -25.13 -2.38 0.19
CA THR A 362 -25.90 -2.42 1.45
C THR A 362 -25.25 -3.29 2.52
N LEU A 363 -24.23 -4.07 2.18
CA LEU A 363 -23.55 -4.98 3.10
C LEU A 363 -22.54 -4.21 3.96
N SER A 364 -22.68 -4.30 5.27
CA SER A 364 -21.78 -3.66 6.23
C SER A 364 -20.58 -4.56 6.58
N PRO A 365 -19.46 -3.99 7.06
CA PRO A 365 -18.40 -4.78 7.70
C PRO A 365 -18.99 -5.69 8.79
N GLY A 366 -18.60 -6.97 8.81
CA GLY A 366 -19.16 -7.98 9.73
C GLY A 366 -20.32 -8.80 9.15
N THR A 367 -20.68 -8.59 7.88
CA THR A 367 -21.56 -9.50 7.14
C THR A 367 -20.95 -10.90 7.09
N LEU A 368 -21.74 -11.92 7.42
CA LEU A 368 -21.32 -13.32 7.37
C LEU A 368 -21.70 -13.93 6.02
N VAL A 369 -20.73 -14.55 5.36
CA VAL A 369 -20.96 -15.30 4.13
C VAL A 369 -20.77 -16.78 4.46
N VAL A 370 -21.76 -17.61 4.15
CA VAL A 370 -21.80 -19.04 4.47
C VAL A 370 -22.06 -19.82 3.18
N ARG A 371 -21.48 -21.02 3.03
CA ARG A 371 -21.76 -21.91 1.90
C ARG A 371 -23.25 -22.30 1.88
N SER A 372 -23.82 -22.46 0.69
CA SER A 372 -25.20 -22.91 0.55
C SER A 372 -25.23 -24.40 0.25
N ASP A 373 -25.89 -25.20 1.10
CA ASP A 373 -26.09 -26.64 0.88
C ASP A 373 -27.18 -26.96 -0.18
N ASP A 374 -27.50 -26.00 -1.05
CA ASP A 374 -28.64 -26.07 -1.98
C ASP A 374 -28.30 -26.85 -3.26
#